data_AF-A0A5C3DP97-F1
#
_entry.id   AF-A0A5C3DP97-F1
#
_cell.length_a   1.000
_cell.length_b   1.000
_cell.length_c   1.000
_cell.angle_alpha   90.00
_cell.angle_beta   90.00
_cell.angle_gamma   90.00
#
_symmetry.space_group_name_H-M   'P 1'
#
loop_
_entity.id
_entity.type
_entity.pdbx_description
1 polymer ?
#
loop_
_entity_poly.entity_id
_entity_poly.type
_entity_poly.pdbx_seq_one_letter_code
_entity_poly.pdbx_strand_id
1 'polypeptide(L)'
;MPLLIPDSSQVPTVVGNYSTVTTEALRGLNAETLVHEIKRLQDSVARLQDSNRQIEQFVHESGNELDDHDRNEMHNACTDNNGTIAKQNRVVEKLFDVLQEKTGHEDTQAHYGLTRPSNAAPSVAYGNAVTTQAASSDSAPMQDDSEGVFL
;
A
#
# COMPACT_ATOMS: atom_id res chain seq x y z
N MET A 1 18.49 -22.70 26.24
CA MET A 1 17.02 -22.55 26.35
C MET A 1 16.44 -22.77 24.95
N PRO A 2 15.52 -23.72 24.74
CA PRO A 2 14.91 -23.91 23.43
C PRO A 2 13.96 -22.74 23.16
N LEU A 3 14.09 -22.13 21.97
CA LEU A 3 13.21 -21.07 21.49
C LEU A 3 11.87 -21.72 21.10
N LEU A 4 10.83 -21.49 21.91
CA LEU A 4 9.45 -21.76 21.55
C LEU A 4 9.06 -20.79 20.44
N ILE A 5 9.20 -21.22 19.18
CA ILE A 5 8.58 -20.55 18.04
C ILE A 5 7.08 -20.83 18.18
N PRO A 6 6.21 -19.83 18.39
CA PRO A 6 4.78 -20.06 18.38
C PRO A 6 4.40 -20.64 17.01
N ASP A 7 3.81 -21.82 17.05
CA ASP A 7 3.38 -22.56 15.87
C ASP A 7 2.24 -21.80 15.17
N SER A 8 2.60 -20.90 14.24
CA SER A 8 1.66 -20.16 13.40
C SER A 8 0.89 -21.05 12.41
N SER A 9 1.06 -22.38 12.44
CA SER A 9 0.36 -23.31 11.53
C SER A 9 -1.13 -23.47 11.83
N GLN A 10 -1.62 -22.99 12.98
CA GLN A 10 -3.02 -23.20 13.39
C GLN A 10 -4.00 -22.10 12.98
N VAL A 11 -3.57 -21.02 12.33
CA VAL A 11 -4.56 -20.03 11.87
C VAL A 11 -5.14 -20.51 10.54
N PRO A 12 -6.46 -20.84 10.48
CA PRO A 12 -7.07 -21.32 9.27
C PRO A 12 -6.82 -20.32 8.15
N THR A 13 -6.03 -20.72 7.16
CA THR A 13 -5.79 -19.91 5.96
C THR A 13 -7.05 -20.04 5.12
N VAL A 14 -7.98 -19.10 5.27
CA VAL A 14 -9.33 -19.20 4.66
C VAL A 14 -9.27 -19.05 3.13
N VAL A 15 -8.14 -18.59 2.58
CA VAL A 15 -8.04 -18.19 1.18
C VAL A 15 -6.89 -18.90 0.46
N GLY A 16 -7.11 -20.16 0.10
CA GLY A 16 -6.24 -20.89 -0.84
C GLY A 16 -6.44 -20.48 -2.31
N ASN A 17 -7.57 -19.85 -2.64
CA ASN A 17 -7.87 -19.33 -3.97
C ASN A 17 -8.49 -17.92 -3.89
N TYR A 18 -7.66 -16.90 -4.11
CA TYR A 18 -8.04 -15.48 -4.05
C TYR A 18 -9.10 -15.08 -5.08
N SER A 19 -9.32 -15.89 -6.12
CA SER A 19 -10.27 -15.59 -7.21
C SER A 19 -11.74 -15.84 -6.84
N THR A 20 -12.01 -16.63 -5.79
CA THR A 20 -13.38 -17.07 -5.44
C THR A 20 -13.88 -16.50 -4.11
N VAL A 21 -13.17 -15.54 -3.51
CA VAL A 21 -13.56 -14.96 -2.22
C VAL A 21 -14.79 -14.06 -2.38
N THR A 22 -15.91 -14.49 -1.80
CA THR A 22 -17.16 -13.73 -1.71
C THR A 22 -17.25 -13.03 -0.35
N THR A 23 -17.87 -11.85 -0.33
CA THR A 23 -18.08 -11.08 0.90
C THR A 23 -18.90 -11.83 1.94
N GLU A 24 -19.88 -12.65 1.50
CA GLU A 24 -20.71 -13.46 2.40
C GLU A 24 -19.90 -14.54 3.14
N ALA A 25 -18.93 -15.17 2.48
CA ALA A 25 -18.04 -16.13 3.14
C ALA A 25 -17.17 -15.44 4.21
N LEU A 26 -16.76 -14.20 3.96
CA LEU A 26 -15.95 -13.40 4.89
C LEU A 26 -16.76 -12.93 6.11
N ARG A 27 -18.06 -12.61 5.94
CA ARG A 27 -18.93 -12.18 7.06
C ARG A 27 -19.09 -13.24 8.14
N GLY A 28 -19.04 -14.52 7.74
CA GLY A 28 -19.09 -15.67 8.66
C GLY A 28 -17.85 -15.82 9.54
N LEU A 29 -16.77 -15.08 9.26
CA LEU A 29 -15.52 -15.14 10.03
C LEU A 29 -15.52 -14.17 11.21
N ASN A 30 -14.70 -14.48 12.21
CA ASN A 30 -14.47 -13.61 13.37
C ASN A 30 -13.55 -12.43 13.01
N ALA A 31 -13.70 -11.30 13.71
CA ALA A 31 -12.89 -10.11 13.46
C ALA A 31 -11.38 -10.38 13.59
N GLU A 32 -10.96 -11.18 14.58
CA GLU A 32 -9.56 -11.58 14.74
C GLU A 32 -9.03 -12.39 13.54
N THR A 33 -9.86 -13.28 12.99
CA THR A 33 -9.53 -14.05 11.78
C THR A 33 -9.37 -13.13 10.58
N LEU A 34 -10.25 -12.14 10.42
CA LEU A 34 -10.14 -11.13 9.35
C LEU A 34 -8.86 -10.30 9.48
N VAL A 35 -8.53 -9.84 10.69
CA VAL A 35 -7.29 -9.08 10.96
C VAL A 35 -6.05 -9.92 10.62
N HIS A 36 -6.02 -11.19 11.05
CA HIS A 36 -4.91 -12.08 10.75
C HIS A 36 -4.77 -12.33 9.24
N GLU A 37 -5.87 -12.58 8.55
CA GLU A 37 -5.89 -12.77 7.10
C GLU A 37 -5.35 -11.54 6.36
N ILE A 38 -5.78 -10.34 6.77
CA ILE A 38 -5.28 -9.08 6.20
C ILE A 38 -3.76 -8.97 6.37
N LYS A 39 -3.23 -9.24 7.58
CA LYS A 39 -1.77 -9.20 7.83
C LYS A 39 -1.03 -10.19 6.95
N ARG A 40 -1.49 -11.44 6.90
CA ARG A 40 -0.85 -12.48 6.07
C ARG A 40 -0.81 -12.08 4.60
N LEU A 41 -1.88 -11.47 4.09
CA LEU A 41 -1.95 -11.00 2.71
C LEU A 41 -1.04 -9.81 2.45
N GLN A 42 -0.97 -8.85 3.38
CA GLN A 42 -0.03 -7.73 3.28
C GLN A 42 1.42 -8.21 3.28
N ASP A 43 1.78 -9.16 4.14
CA ASP A 43 3.11 -9.77 4.16
C ASP A 43 3.43 -10.49 2.84
N SER A 44 2.43 -11.17 2.26
CA SER A 44 2.56 -11.81 0.94
C SER A 44 2.82 -10.77 -0.16
N VAL A 45 2.06 -9.68 -0.17
CA VAL A 45 2.25 -8.59 -1.14
C VAL A 45 3.63 -7.96 -0.99
N ALA A 46 4.07 -7.67 0.24
CA ALA A 46 5.40 -7.11 0.50
C ALA A 46 6.51 -8.02 -0.03
N ARG A 47 6.41 -9.34 0.17
CA ARG A 47 7.38 -10.31 -0.37
C ARG A 47 7.37 -10.37 -1.90
N LEU A 48 6.19 -10.31 -2.53
CA LEU A 48 6.11 -10.29 -4.00
C LEU A 48 6.69 -9.00 -4.59
N GLN A 49 6.46 -7.85 -3.95
CA GLN A 49 7.07 -6.58 -4.34
C GLN A 49 8.59 -6.60 -4.16
N ASP A 50 9.08 -7.21 -3.08
CA ASP A 50 10.50 -7.42 -2.83
C ASP A 50 11.13 -8.29 -3.91
N SER A 51 10.48 -9.40 -4.25
CA SER A 51 10.87 -10.30 -5.33
C SER A 51 10.96 -9.57 -6.68
N ASN A 52 9.96 -8.76 -7.03
CA ASN A 52 9.99 -7.97 -8.27
C ASN A 52 11.17 -6.99 -8.29
N ARG A 53 11.43 -6.30 -7.17
CA ARG A 53 12.58 -5.39 -7.07
C ARG A 53 13.91 -6.12 -7.27
N GLN A 54 14.05 -7.33 -6.71
CA GLN A 54 15.26 -8.14 -6.89
C GLN A 54 15.42 -8.60 -8.34
N ILE A 55 14.34 -9.00 -9.01
CA ILE A 55 14.37 -9.38 -10.43
C ILE A 55 14.75 -8.18 -11.30
N GLU A 56 14.14 -7.02 -11.07
CA GLU A 56 14.46 -5.79 -11.80
C GLU A 56 15.92 -5.36 -11.59
N GLN A 57 16.42 -5.46 -10.35
CA GLN A 57 17.82 -5.19 -10.03
C GLN A 57 18.75 -6.15 -10.77
N PHE A 58 18.44 -7.46 -10.76
CA PHE A 58 19.22 -8.45 -11.50
C PHE A 58 19.23 -8.17 -13.01
N VAL A 59 18.09 -7.82 -13.60
CA VAL A 59 18.00 -7.45 -15.03
C VAL A 59 18.78 -6.17 -15.31
N HIS A 60 18.81 -5.22 -14.39
CA HIS A 60 19.59 -3.98 -14.55
C HIS A 60 21.11 -4.22 -14.44
N GLU A 61 21.54 -5.07 -13.49
CA GLU A 61 22.95 -5.36 -13.24
C GLU A 61 23.56 -6.32 -14.27
N SER A 62 22.82 -7.37 -14.64
CA SER A 62 23.28 -8.45 -15.52
C SER A 62 22.68 -8.36 -16.94
N GLY A 63 21.91 -7.31 -17.25
CA GLY A 63 21.11 -7.21 -18.48
C GLY A 63 21.90 -7.26 -19.79
N ASN A 64 23.19 -6.95 -19.76
CA ASN A 64 24.07 -7.09 -20.93
C ASN A 64 24.57 -8.52 -21.16
N GLU A 65 24.50 -9.38 -20.14
CA GLU A 65 24.88 -10.80 -20.22
C GLU A 65 23.69 -11.71 -20.51
N LEU A 66 22.47 -11.20 -20.30
CA LEU A 66 21.22 -11.89 -20.60
C LEU A 66 20.89 -11.76 -22.08
N ASP A 67 20.42 -12.85 -22.67
CA ASP A 67 19.81 -12.77 -23.99
C ASP A 67 18.39 -12.17 -23.93
N ASP A 68 17.81 -11.89 -25.10
CA ASP A 68 16.46 -11.32 -25.18
C ASP A 68 15.37 -12.28 -24.68
N HIS A 69 15.65 -13.60 -24.62
CA HIS A 69 14.71 -14.57 -24.09
C HIS A 69 14.66 -14.48 -22.56
N ASP A 70 15.82 -14.51 -21.90
CA ASP A 70 15.94 -14.41 -20.45
C ASP A 70 15.38 -13.08 -19.93
N ARG A 71 15.67 -11.96 -20.61
CA ARG A 71 15.10 -10.65 -20.26
C ARG A 71 13.58 -10.64 -20.32
N ASN A 72 13.00 -11.28 -21.34
CA ASN A 72 11.55 -11.37 -21.48
C ASN A 72 10.93 -12.30 -20.41
N GLU A 73 11.60 -13.40 -20.07
CA GLU A 73 11.12 -14.30 -19.00
C GLU A 73 11.09 -13.58 -17.65
N MET A 74 12.14 -12.83 -17.31
CA MET A 74 12.19 -12.03 -16.07
C MET A 74 11.11 -10.94 -16.04
N HIS A 75 10.84 -10.30 -17.18
CA HIS A 75 9.76 -9.33 -17.30
C HIS A 75 8.37 -9.97 -17.14
N ASN A 76 8.17 -11.16 -17.72
CA ASN A 76 6.94 -11.93 -17.56
C ASN A 76 6.73 -12.36 -16.10
N ALA A 77 7.79 -12.79 -15.40
CA ALA A 77 7.74 -13.12 -13.98
C ALA A 77 7.28 -11.92 -13.13
N CYS A 78 7.83 -10.72 -13.40
CA CYS A 78 7.38 -9.50 -12.72
C CYS A 78 5.90 -9.19 -13.02
N THR A 79 5.47 -9.39 -14.26
CA THR A 79 4.08 -9.17 -14.70
C THR A 79 3.11 -10.13 -14.02
N ASP A 80 3.44 -11.41 -13.91
CA ASP A 80 2.63 -12.42 -13.24
C ASP A 80 2.52 -12.15 -11.73
N ASN A 81 3.63 -11.75 -11.10
CA ASN A 81 3.66 -11.33 -9.71
C ASN A 81 2.77 -10.09 -9.48
N ASN A 82 2.82 -9.10 -10.37
CA ASN A 82 1.95 -7.93 -10.33
C ASN A 82 0.46 -8.30 -10.45
N GLY A 83 0.14 -9.26 -11.33
CA GLY A 83 -1.21 -9.82 -11.43
C GLY A 83 -1.67 -10.49 -10.13
N THR A 84 -0.76 -11.17 -9.43
CA THR A 84 -1.03 -11.81 -8.12
C THR A 84 -1.21 -10.76 -7.02
N ILE A 85 -0.35 -9.74 -6.97
CA ILE A 85 -0.47 -8.61 -6.04
C ILE A 85 -1.83 -7.93 -6.20
N ALA A 86 -2.26 -7.65 -7.44
CA ALA A 86 -3.55 -7.02 -7.70
C ALA A 86 -4.73 -7.85 -7.19
N LYS A 87 -4.68 -9.18 -7.37
CA LYS A 87 -5.71 -10.10 -6.83
C LYS A 87 -5.72 -10.11 -5.31
N GLN A 88 -4.54 -10.15 -4.68
CA GLN A 88 -4.42 -10.15 -3.22
C GLN A 88 -4.91 -8.81 -2.62
N ASN A 89 -4.55 -7.67 -3.23
CA ASN A 89 -5.03 -6.36 -2.79
C ASN A 89 -6.56 -6.25 -2.85
N ARG A 90 -7.21 -6.75 -3.90
CA ARG A 90 -8.69 -6.79 -3.98
C ARG A 90 -9.33 -7.63 -2.88
N VAL A 91 -8.68 -8.73 -2.46
CA VAL A 91 -9.16 -9.53 -1.34
C VAL A 91 -8.96 -8.80 -0.02
N VAL A 92 -7.82 -8.13 0.14
CA VAL A 92 -7.55 -7.29 1.31
C VAL A 92 -8.60 -6.19 1.43
N GLU A 93 -8.93 -5.48 0.35
CA GLU A 93 -10.01 -4.47 0.33
C GLU A 93 -11.34 -5.03 0.85
N LYS A 94 -11.78 -6.19 0.35
CA LYS A 94 -13.00 -6.86 0.83
C LYS A 94 -12.93 -7.24 2.31
N LEU A 95 -11.77 -7.69 2.78
CA LEU A 95 -11.57 -8.02 4.20
C LEU A 95 -11.66 -6.78 5.08
N PHE A 96 -11.12 -5.64 4.64
CA PHE A 96 -11.29 -4.36 5.32
C PHE A 96 -12.75 -3.93 5.36
N ASP A 97 -13.50 -4.06 4.26
CA ASP A 97 -14.92 -3.69 4.20
C ASP A 97 -15.75 -4.50 5.21
N VAL A 98 -15.52 -5.82 5.26
CA VAL A 98 -16.22 -6.70 6.22
C VAL A 98 -15.77 -6.44 7.66
N LEU A 99 -14.50 -6.14 7.88
CA LEU A 99 -13.99 -5.79 9.21
C LEU A 99 -14.60 -4.47 9.71
N GLN A 100 -14.72 -3.47 8.84
CA GLN A 100 -15.37 -2.19 9.14
C GLN A 100 -16.87 -2.40 9.41
N GLU A 101 -17.57 -3.16 8.56
CA GLU A 101 -18.98 -3.51 8.77
C GLU A 101 -19.22 -4.18 10.14
N LYS A 102 -18.31 -5.07 10.55
CA LYS A 102 -18.44 -5.83 11.79
C LYS A 102 -18.06 -5.05 13.04
N THR A 103 -17.03 -4.21 12.96
CA THR A 103 -16.45 -3.55 14.13
C THR A 103 -16.88 -2.10 14.29
N GLY A 104 -17.39 -1.47 13.23
CA GLY A 104 -17.71 -0.04 13.19
C GLY A 104 -16.50 0.89 13.23
N HIS A 105 -15.27 0.35 13.21
CA HIS A 105 -14.05 1.16 13.26
C HIS A 105 -13.60 1.51 11.84
N GLU A 106 -13.69 2.79 11.48
CA GLU A 106 -13.19 3.29 10.19
C GLU A 106 -11.65 3.35 10.17
N ASP A 107 -11.04 3.67 11.31
CA ASP A 107 -9.59 3.75 11.47
C ASP A 107 -8.97 2.40 11.88
N THR A 108 -8.94 1.48 10.92
CA THR A 108 -8.31 0.16 11.09
C THR A 108 -6.79 0.22 11.28
N GLN A 109 -6.15 1.35 10.94
CA GLN A 109 -4.72 1.57 11.16
C GLN A 109 -4.43 1.85 12.63
N ALA A 110 -5.17 2.77 13.26
CA ALA A 110 -5.00 3.08 14.68
C ALA A 110 -5.34 1.88 15.58
N HIS A 111 -6.33 1.08 15.19
CA HIS A 111 -6.84 -0.01 16.03
C HIS A 111 -6.12 -1.35 15.82
N TYR A 112 -5.72 -1.69 14.59
CA TYR A 112 -5.16 -3.00 14.28
C TYR A 112 -3.77 -2.96 13.63
N GLY A 113 -3.25 -1.75 13.37
CA GLY A 113 -1.99 -1.55 12.64
C GLY A 113 -2.08 -1.98 11.17
N LEU A 114 -3.28 -2.01 10.59
CA LEU A 114 -3.50 -2.48 9.23
C LEU A 114 -3.59 -1.31 8.27
N THR A 115 -2.84 -1.36 7.17
CA THR A 115 -2.90 -0.33 6.13
C THR A 115 -3.81 -0.78 4.99
N ARG A 116 -4.91 -0.06 4.74
CA ARG A 116 -5.77 -0.36 3.58
C ARG A 116 -4.93 -0.19 2.30
N PRO A 117 -4.95 -1.16 1.36
CA PRO A 117 -4.38 -0.94 0.04
C PRO A 117 -5.05 0.30 -0.51
N SER A 118 -4.27 1.36 -0.66
CA SER A 118 -4.77 2.53 -1.34
C SER A 118 -4.94 2.07 -2.78
N ASN A 119 -6.17 2.08 -3.30
CA ASN A 119 -6.36 2.24 -4.74
C ASN A 119 -5.79 3.62 -5.07
N ALA A 120 -4.47 3.72 -5.11
CA ALA A 120 -3.78 4.73 -5.86
C ALA A 120 -4.07 4.40 -7.33
N ALA A 121 -5.27 4.78 -7.78
CA ALA A 121 -5.28 5.53 -9.02
C ALA A 121 -4.16 6.57 -8.89
N PRO A 122 -3.32 6.77 -9.90
CA PRO A 122 -2.23 7.74 -9.82
C PRO A 122 -2.84 9.14 -9.77
N SER A 123 -3.34 9.55 -8.60
CA SER A 123 -3.53 10.94 -8.29
C SER A 123 -2.12 11.44 -8.06
N VAL A 124 -1.65 12.12 -9.10
CA VAL A 124 -0.47 12.96 -9.08
C VAL A 124 -0.71 14.03 -8.02
N ALA A 125 -0.45 13.71 -6.76
CA ALA A 125 -0.43 14.66 -5.67
C ALA A 125 0.91 15.40 -5.73
N TYR A 126 1.09 16.21 -6.77
CA TYR A 126 1.90 17.42 -6.65
C TYR A 126 1.11 18.35 -5.71
N GLY A 127 1.39 18.25 -4.41
CA GLY A 127 0.61 18.93 -3.39
C GLY A 127 1.37 19.03 -2.08
N ASN A 128 2.49 19.76 -2.12
CA ASN A 128 3.10 20.50 -1.02
C ASN A 128 2.89 19.97 0.41
N ALA A 129 3.92 19.29 0.92
CA ALA A 129 4.22 19.31 2.36
C ALA A 129 5.63 19.91 2.57
N VAL A 130 5.74 21.22 2.34
CA VAL A 130 6.69 22.06 3.07
C VAL A 130 5.87 22.95 3.98
N THR A 131 5.85 22.60 5.26
CA THR A 131 5.29 23.42 6.32
C THR A 131 6.45 23.91 7.17
N THR A 132 6.85 25.17 7.05
CA THR A 132 7.52 25.87 8.16
C THR A 132 7.32 27.39 8.08
N GLN A 133 6.56 27.88 9.07
CA GLN A 133 6.69 29.16 9.78
C GLN A 133 6.19 30.49 9.17
N ALA A 134 4.98 30.84 9.64
CA ALA A 134 4.53 32.10 10.24
C ALA A 134 5.47 33.33 10.29
N ALA A 135 4.97 34.44 9.74
CA ALA A 135 4.89 35.78 10.37
C ALA A 135 3.79 36.55 9.60
N SER A 136 2.56 36.59 10.10
CA SER A 136 1.99 37.65 10.96
C SER A 136 2.05 39.06 10.36
N SER A 137 0.86 39.53 9.94
CA SER A 137 0.33 40.91 9.97
C SER A 137 1.09 42.02 9.24
N ASP A 138 0.46 42.66 8.24
CA ASP A 138 -0.37 43.85 8.47
C ASP A 138 -1.12 44.25 7.19
N SER A 139 -2.27 44.88 7.40
CA SER A 139 -3.26 45.26 6.39
C SER A 139 -2.99 46.65 5.82
N ALA A 140 -3.15 46.81 4.51
CA ALA A 140 -4.03 47.80 3.86
C ALA A 140 -3.47 48.30 2.51
N PRO A 141 -4.31 48.39 1.46
CA PRO A 141 -4.01 49.12 0.23
C PRO A 141 -4.37 50.60 0.41
N MET A 142 -3.82 51.51 -0.41
CA MET A 142 -4.48 52.67 -1.06
C MET A 142 -3.49 53.79 -1.42
N GLN A 143 -3.48 54.10 -2.73
CA GLN A 143 -3.44 55.42 -3.38
C GLN A 143 -2.26 56.40 -3.15
N ASP A 144 -1.57 56.63 -4.27
CA ASP A 144 -1.50 57.87 -5.05
C ASP A 144 -0.90 59.17 -4.49
N ASP A 145 -0.18 59.79 -5.41
CA ASP A 145 0.22 61.19 -5.56
C ASP A 145 1.35 61.85 -4.73
N SER A 146 2.17 62.55 -5.54
CA SER A 146 2.73 63.88 -5.33
C SER A 146 4.13 64.07 -4.72
N GLU A 147 4.98 64.61 -5.60
CA GLU A 147 5.86 65.77 -5.39
C GLU A 147 7.18 65.57 -4.60
N GLY A 148 8.28 65.67 -5.34
CA GLY A 148 9.24 66.73 -5.05
C GLY A 148 10.58 66.38 -4.38
N VAL A 149 11.63 66.78 -5.11
CA VAL A 149 12.81 67.53 -4.61
C VAL A 149 14.06 66.75 -4.16
N PHE A 150 15.07 66.85 -5.04
CA PHE A 150 16.51 67.12 -4.86
C PHE A 150 17.35 66.25 -3.90
N LEU A 151 18.40 65.62 -4.45
CA LEU A 151 19.76 66.20 -4.54
C LEU A 151 20.55 65.52 -5.67
#